data_AF-A0AAV5XWJ1-F1
#
_entry.id   AF-A0AAV5XWJ1-F1
#
_cell.length_a   1.000
_cell.length_b   1.000
_cell.length_c   1.000
_cell.angle_alpha   90.00
_cell.angle_beta   90.00
_cell.angle_gamma   90.00
#
_symmetry.space_group_name_H-M   'P 1'
#
loop_
_entity.id
_entity.type
_entity.pdbx_description
1 polymer ?
#
loop_
_entity_poly.entity_id
_entity_poly.type
_entity_poly.pdbx_seq_one_letter_code
_entity_poly.pdbx_strand_id
1 'polypeptide(L)'
;MAEDQQRTLADYERKRDPARTPEPFGDRRAAPGNLFVVQKHAARRLHYDLRLEIDGTLKSWAVPRGPSVRPHDKRLAVHVEDHPVEYADFEGVIPAGNYGAGAVIVWDRGWYRLLKPGDPLDQLARGKLEVEFFGYKLRGAWTLARMSGKDKDWLLLKKADAFAGDTELTERFPESVLSGLTVDELREGPQRLTTLRARLDELGAPRWNVAPRAQPLMLATLVERPFSRKGWLFEVKYDGIRILAFRDGQTVELYGRSGQAFTTRYPEIVRALRALPLDRFVLDGEIVAFDESGRPSFQRLQARMHLTRPADIERARATVPVSGVFFDAVALDGRDLRHLPLGERKACLALLLPPRGVIRYGDHVLEQGEPFFEAVCEQRLEGIVAKKIDSRYTGG
;
A
#
# COMPACT_ATOMS: atom_id res chain seq x y z
N MET A 1 -17.48 24.77 -17.13
CA MET A 1 -16.64 23.56 -17.11
C MET A 1 -15.40 23.76 -16.24
N ALA A 2 -14.36 24.50 -16.64
CA ALA A 2 -13.19 24.77 -15.77
C ALA A 2 -13.53 25.63 -14.53
N GLU A 3 -14.35 26.68 -14.72
CA GLU A 3 -14.88 27.49 -13.62
C GLU A 3 -15.81 26.71 -12.68
N ASP A 4 -16.38 25.58 -13.13
CA ASP A 4 -17.35 24.78 -12.36
C ASP A 4 -16.64 23.75 -11.47
N GLN A 5 -15.55 23.15 -11.96
CA GLN A 5 -14.62 22.35 -11.15
C GLN A 5 -13.89 23.21 -10.10
N GLN A 6 -13.48 24.44 -10.44
CA GLN A 6 -12.92 25.38 -9.45
C GLN A 6 -13.95 25.81 -8.39
N ARG A 7 -15.23 25.93 -8.74
CA ARG A 7 -16.30 26.22 -7.76
C ARG A 7 -16.57 25.04 -6.82
N THR A 8 -16.43 23.80 -7.29
CA THR A 8 -16.71 22.60 -6.48
C THR A 8 -15.59 22.28 -5.48
N LEU A 9 -14.32 22.56 -5.80
CA LEU A 9 -13.18 22.36 -4.89
C LEU A 9 -12.90 23.56 -3.97
N ALA A 10 -13.56 24.71 -4.16
CA ALA A 10 -13.33 25.93 -3.38
C ALA A 10 -13.45 25.73 -1.86
N ASP A 11 -14.37 24.87 -1.41
CA ASP A 11 -14.52 24.52 0.00
C ASP A 11 -13.36 23.67 0.53
N TYR A 12 -12.82 22.77 -0.29
CA TYR A 12 -11.67 21.94 0.05
C TYR A 12 -10.41 22.79 0.17
N GLU A 13 -10.15 23.63 -0.83
CA GLU A 13 -8.99 24.52 -0.91
C GLU A 13 -9.01 25.56 0.21
N ARG A 14 -10.17 26.18 0.49
CA ARG A 14 -10.30 27.17 1.59
C ARG A 14 -9.96 26.60 2.97
N LYS A 15 -10.18 25.30 3.19
CA LYS A 15 -9.95 24.64 4.48
C LYS A 15 -8.50 24.21 4.69
N ARG A 16 -7.64 24.29 3.68
CA ARG A 16 -6.30 23.68 3.68
C ARG A 16 -5.25 24.67 3.20
N ASP A 17 -4.07 24.56 3.78
CA ASP A 17 -2.90 25.33 3.37
C ASP A 17 -1.88 24.38 2.74
N PRO A 18 -1.55 24.52 1.44
CA PRO A 18 -0.64 23.62 0.74
C PRO A 18 0.78 23.61 1.32
N ALA A 19 1.16 24.63 2.10
CA ALA A 19 2.44 24.63 2.80
C ALA A 19 2.43 23.81 4.11
N ARG A 20 1.25 23.40 4.59
CA ARG A 20 1.06 22.82 5.93
C ARG A 20 0.42 21.43 5.94
N THR A 21 -0.10 20.98 4.81
CA THR A 21 -0.68 19.65 4.66
C THR A 21 0.00 18.88 3.52
N PRO A 22 0.26 17.56 3.68
CA PRO A 22 0.74 16.71 2.59
C PRO A 22 -0.38 16.29 1.62
N GLU A 23 -1.62 16.72 1.86
CA GLU A 23 -2.77 16.43 1.02
C GLU A 23 -2.60 17.03 -0.39
N PRO A 24 -3.02 16.33 -1.46
CA PRO A 24 -2.91 16.84 -2.82
C PRO A 24 -3.91 17.98 -3.09
N PHE A 25 -3.47 18.94 -3.90
CA PHE A 25 -4.28 20.00 -4.48
C PHE A 25 -4.36 19.69 -5.98
N GLY A 26 -5.56 19.49 -6.50
CA GLY A 26 -5.74 18.96 -7.86
C GLY A 26 -5.24 19.95 -8.92
N ASP A 27 -4.34 19.53 -9.78
CA ASP A 27 -3.76 20.39 -10.84
C ASP A 27 -4.17 19.94 -12.26
N ARG A 28 -4.93 18.85 -12.41
CA ARG A 28 -5.21 18.26 -13.74
C ARG A 28 -6.65 17.81 -13.92
N ARG A 29 -7.15 18.03 -15.14
CA ARG A 29 -8.38 17.42 -15.67
C ARG A 29 -8.25 15.89 -15.63
N ALA A 30 -8.81 15.26 -14.61
CA ALA A 30 -9.16 13.85 -14.71
C ALA A 30 -10.33 13.73 -15.71
N ALA A 31 -10.18 12.86 -16.72
CA ALA A 31 -11.33 12.44 -17.52
C ALA A 31 -12.33 11.75 -16.57
N PRO A 32 -13.65 11.95 -16.73
CA PRO A 32 -14.64 11.33 -15.87
C PRO A 32 -14.41 9.82 -15.76
N GLY A 33 -14.00 9.39 -14.56
CA GLY A 33 -13.84 8.00 -14.20
C GLY A 33 -15.01 7.48 -13.38
N ASN A 34 -14.91 6.20 -13.06
CA ASN A 34 -15.85 5.51 -12.19
C ASN A 34 -15.13 4.96 -10.96
N LEU A 35 -14.13 5.68 -10.47
CA LEU A 35 -13.35 5.33 -9.28
C LEU A 35 -14.22 5.44 -8.03
N PHE A 36 -14.06 4.49 -7.11
CA PHE A 36 -14.42 4.70 -5.72
C PHE A 36 -13.21 4.45 -4.82
N VAL A 37 -13.21 5.14 -3.69
CA VAL A 37 -12.23 4.95 -2.63
C VAL A 37 -12.93 5.00 -1.29
N VAL A 38 -12.44 4.21 -0.34
CA VAL A 38 -12.79 4.33 1.06
C VAL A 38 -11.52 4.58 1.84
N GLN A 39 -11.42 5.74 2.49
CA GLN A 39 -10.28 6.06 3.34
C GLN A 39 -10.65 5.86 4.81
N LYS A 40 -9.83 5.18 5.60
CA LYS A 40 -9.99 5.11 7.05
C LYS A 40 -9.19 6.25 7.66
N HIS A 41 -9.89 7.14 8.36
CA HIS A 41 -9.33 8.38 8.85
C HIS A 41 -9.41 8.42 10.37
N ALA A 42 -8.25 8.33 11.01
CA ALA A 42 -8.11 8.40 12.46
C ALA A 42 -7.80 9.84 12.91
N ALA A 43 -8.79 10.72 12.67
CA ALA A 43 -8.83 12.09 13.15
C ALA A 43 -9.22 12.15 14.64
N ARG A 44 -9.85 13.25 15.08
CA ARG A 44 -10.42 13.36 16.44
C ARG A 44 -11.36 12.21 16.80
N ARG A 45 -12.04 11.65 15.80
CA ARG A 45 -12.78 10.38 15.87
C ARG A 45 -12.44 9.57 14.63
N LEU A 46 -12.28 8.25 14.82
CA LEU A 46 -12.13 7.32 13.72
C LEU A 46 -13.41 7.32 12.87
N HIS A 47 -13.25 7.43 11.55
CA HIS A 47 -14.33 7.31 10.58
C HIS A 47 -13.79 6.78 9.25
N TYR A 48 -14.69 6.48 8.31
CA TYR A 48 -14.34 6.05 6.97
C TYR A 48 -14.95 7.01 5.95
N ASP A 49 -14.14 7.60 5.09
CA ASP A 49 -14.60 8.48 4.02
C ASP A 49 -14.85 7.65 2.76
N LEU A 50 -16.13 7.40 2.44
CA LEU A 50 -16.52 6.84 1.15
C LEU A 50 -16.54 7.97 0.12
N ARG A 51 -15.86 7.78 -1.00
CA ARG A 51 -15.81 8.77 -2.07
C ARG A 51 -16.07 8.14 -3.42
N LEU A 52 -16.87 8.82 -4.23
CA LEU A 52 -17.21 8.43 -5.59
C LEU A 52 -16.71 9.51 -6.54
N GLU A 53 -15.94 9.12 -7.55
CA GLU A 53 -15.61 10.03 -8.64
C GLU A 53 -16.87 10.30 -9.47
N ILE A 54 -17.32 11.55 -9.47
CA ILE A 54 -18.44 12.06 -10.26
C ILE A 54 -18.04 13.43 -10.80
N ASP A 55 -18.11 13.59 -12.12
CA ASP A 55 -17.82 14.85 -12.82
C ASP A 55 -16.40 15.40 -12.52
N GLY A 56 -15.41 14.51 -12.46
CA GLY A 56 -14.00 14.87 -12.24
C GLY A 56 -13.67 15.35 -10.82
N THR A 57 -14.55 15.09 -9.84
CA THR A 57 -14.32 15.34 -8.42
C THR A 57 -14.76 14.13 -7.58
N LEU A 58 -14.22 14.01 -6.37
CA LEU A 58 -14.62 12.98 -5.41
C LEU A 58 -15.77 13.49 -4.53
N LYS A 59 -17.00 13.08 -4.82
CA LYS A 59 -18.15 13.30 -3.93
C LYS A 59 -18.00 12.41 -2.71
N SER A 60 -18.11 13.00 -1.51
CA SER A 60 -17.51 12.40 -0.32
C SER A 60 -18.47 12.33 0.87
N TRP A 61 -18.44 11.20 1.58
CA TRP A 61 -19.24 10.97 2.78
C TRP A 61 -18.41 10.36 3.91
N ALA A 62 -18.41 11.01 5.08
CA ALA A 62 -17.85 10.46 6.30
C ALA A 62 -18.83 9.44 6.91
N VAL A 63 -18.38 8.20 7.07
CA VAL A 63 -19.13 7.05 7.60
C VAL A 63 -18.52 6.67 8.97
N PRO A 64 -19.06 7.15 10.11
CA PRO A 64 -18.39 7.03 11.41
C PRO A 64 -18.12 5.58 11.85
N ARG A 65 -19.05 4.67 11.56
CA ARG A 65 -18.90 3.25 11.87
C ARG A 65 -18.37 2.41 10.71
N GLY A 66 -17.95 3.06 9.62
CA GLY A 66 -17.55 2.40 8.38
C GLY A 66 -18.68 1.68 7.63
N PRO A 67 -18.40 1.22 6.40
CA PRO A 67 -19.31 0.40 5.61
C PRO A 67 -19.56 -0.96 6.29
N SER A 68 -20.76 -1.52 6.10
CA SER A 68 -21.09 -2.87 6.56
C SER A 68 -21.65 -3.70 5.43
N VAL A 69 -21.20 -4.96 5.33
CA VAL A 69 -21.73 -5.93 4.37
C VAL A 69 -22.98 -6.66 4.86
N ARG A 70 -23.50 -6.30 6.04
CA ARG A 70 -24.78 -6.79 6.55
C ARG A 70 -25.94 -5.97 5.95
N PRO A 71 -26.88 -6.59 5.23
CA PRO A 71 -27.98 -5.84 4.58
C PRO A 71 -28.92 -5.12 5.55
N HIS A 72 -28.99 -5.56 6.80
CA HIS A 72 -29.84 -4.96 7.84
C HIS A 72 -29.18 -3.74 8.52
N ASP A 73 -27.87 -3.55 8.35
CA ASP A 73 -27.17 -2.42 8.95
C ASP A 73 -27.47 -1.12 8.21
N LYS A 74 -27.88 -0.10 8.97
CA LYS A 74 -28.01 1.28 8.47
C LYS A 74 -26.80 2.09 8.93
N ARG A 75 -25.86 2.37 8.03
CA ARG A 75 -24.66 3.15 8.32
C ARG A 75 -24.91 4.62 7.96
N LEU A 76 -24.82 5.51 8.94
CA LEU A 76 -24.84 6.96 8.70
C LEU A 76 -23.65 7.35 7.83
N ALA A 77 -23.89 8.13 6.79
CA ALA A 77 -22.91 8.67 5.87
C ALA A 77 -23.15 10.17 5.75
N VAL A 78 -22.28 10.99 6.33
CA VAL A 78 -22.45 12.45 6.36
C VAL A 78 -21.72 13.05 5.17
N HIS A 79 -22.43 13.73 4.28
CA HIS A 79 -21.85 14.40 3.11
C HIS A 79 -20.90 15.52 3.55
N VAL A 80 -19.66 15.47 3.06
CA VAL A 80 -18.58 16.44 3.34
C VAL A 80 -18.17 17.14 2.05
N GLU A 81 -17.21 18.06 2.11
CA GLU A 81 -16.73 18.74 0.91
C GLU A 81 -16.17 17.77 -0.14
N ASP A 82 -16.27 18.16 -1.41
CA ASP A 82 -15.67 17.42 -2.52
C ASP A 82 -14.15 17.43 -2.42
N HIS A 83 -13.48 16.41 -2.97
CA HIS A 83 -12.03 16.31 -2.95
C HIS A 83 -11.48 16.16 -4.38
N PRO A 84 -10.24 16.59 -4.66
CA PRO A 84 -9.60 16.34 -5.95
C PRO A 84 -9.42 14.83 -6.18
N VAL A 85 -9.46 14.37 -7.43
CA VAL A 85 -9.36 12.94 -7.78
C VAL A 85 -8.05 12.34 -7.31
N GLU A 86 -6.97 13.12 -7.31
CA GLU A 86 -5.65 12.75 -6.79
C GLU A 86 -5.68 12.36 -5.30
N TYR A 87 -6.66 12.85 -4.54
CA TYR A 87 -6.86 12.49 -3.13
C TYR A 87 -7.21 11.02 -2.94
N ALA A 88 -7.72 10.35 -3.98
CA ALA A 88 -8.09 8.94 -3.89
C ALA A 88 -6.90 8.01 -3.60
N ASP A 89 -5.68 8.45 -3.90
CA ASP A 89 -4.46 7.68 -3.63
C ASP A 89 -3.68 8.23 -2.41
N PHE A 90 -4.24 9.20 -1.67
CA PHE A 90 -3.58 9.81 -0.52
C PHE A 90 -3.61 8.89 0.71
N GLU A 91 -2.40 8.60 1.23
CA GLU A 91 -2.16 8.04 2.56
C GLU A 91 -1.10 8.89 3.27
N GLY A 92 -1.32 9.18 4.55
CA GLY A 92 -0.36 9.96 5.32
C GLY A 92 -0.88 10.40 6.69
N VAL A 93 -0.04 11.16 7.40
CA VAL A 93 -0.41 11.81 8.66
C VAL A 93 -0.60 13.29 8.40
N ILE A 94 -1.84 13.77 8.51
CA ILE A 94 -2.18 15.18 8.43
C ILE A 94 -1.74 15.84 9.75
N PRO A 95 -0.82 16.83 9.74
CA PRO A 95 -0.25 17.37 10.97
C PRO A 95 -1.29 18.06 11.87
N ALA A 96 -1.02 18.05 13.18
CA ALA A 96 -1.86 18.73 14.17
C ALA A 96 -2.04 20.23 13.83
N GLY A 97 -3.25 20.75 14.05
CA GLY A 97 -3.60 22.13 13.74
C GLY A 97 -4.08 22.36 12.30
N ASN A 98 -4.01 21.35 11.43
CA ASN A 98 -4.70 21.36 10.14
C ASN A 98 -6.13 20.80 10.26
N TYR A 99 -7.00 21.19 9.32
CA TYR A 99 -8.32 20.57 9.18
C TYR A 99 -8.16 19.09 8.85
N GLY A 100 -8.89 18.22 9.55
CA GLY A 100 -8.74 16.78 9.37
C GLY A 100 -7.43 16.21 9.91
N ALA A 101 -6.78 16.86 10.89
CA ALA A 101 -5.57 16.30 11.51
C ALA A 101 -5.77 14.86 11.99
N GLY A 102 -4.85 13.96 11.62
CA GLY A 102 -4.97 12.53 11.85
C GLY A 102 -4.25 11.69 10.78
N ALA A 103 -4.14 10.39 11.04
CA ALA A 103 -3.62 9.44 10.07
C ALA A 103 -4.74 8.99 9.12
N VAL A 104 -4.45 8.90 7.82
CA VAL A 104 -5.36 8.50 6.76
C VAL A 104 -4.73 7.36 5.97
N ILE A 105 -5.47 6.26 5.81
CA ILE A 105 -5.12 5.17 4.89
C ILE A 105 -6.23 4.98 3.86
N VAL A 106 -5.87 4.49 2.66
CA VAL A 106 -6.79 3.99 1.64
C VAL A 106 -7.19 2.57 2.02
N TRP A 107 -8.31 2.45 2.76
CA TRP A 107 -8.82 1.19 3.28
C TRP A 107 -9.39 0.29 2.19
N ASP A 108 -10.03 0.84 1.16
CA ASP A 108 -10.41 0.11 -0.03
C ASP A 108 -10.45 1.02 -1.26
N ARG A 109 -10.33 0.44 -2.44
CA ARG A 109 -10.32 1.16 -3.71
C ARG A 109 -10.75 0.23 -4.83
N GLY A 110 -11.45 0.77 -5.81
CA GLY A 110 -11.83 0.03 -7.01
C GLY A 110 -12.59 0.93 -7.95
N TRP A 111 -13.42 0.33 -8.79
CA TRP A 111 -14.35 1.08 -9.62
C TRP A 111 -15.79 0.71 -9.26
N TYR A 112 -16.72 1.57 -9.64
CA TYR A 112 -18.13 1.36 -9.44
C TYR A 112 -18.90 1.50 -10.75
N ARG A 113 -20.15 1.05 -10.76
CA ARG A 113 -21.11 1.42 -11.81
C ARG A 113 -22.43 1.80 -11.17
N LEU A 114 -23.17 2.69 -11.82
CA LEU A 114 -24.54 2.98 -11.42
C LEU A 114 -25.45 1.84 -11.86
N LEU A 115 -26.37 1.45 -10.98
CA LEU A 115 -27.40 0.45 -11.26
C LEU A 115 -28.64 1.06 -11.91
N LYS A 116 -28.76 2.40 -11.88
CA LYS A 116 -29.84 3.15 -12.53
C LYS A 116 -29.28 3.98 -13.68
N PRO A 117 -29.92 3.98 -14.86
CA PRO A 117 -29.53 4.83 -15.97
C PRO A 117 -29.77 6.31 -15.64
N GLY A 118 -29.06 7.20 -16.32
CA GLY A 118 -29.17 8.65 -16.18
C GLY A 118 -27.90 9.31 -15.64
N ASP A 119 -27.92 10.64 -15.55
CA ASP A 119 -26.80 11.43 -15.06
C ASP A 119 -26.55 11.16 -13.56
N PRO A 120 -25.31 10.80 -13.15
CA PRO A 120 -24.93 10.69 -11.74
C PRO A 120 -25.24 11.94 -10.90
N LEU A 121 -25.07 13.15 -11.46
CA LEU A 121 -25.32 14.41 -10.75
C LEU A 121 -26.81 14.60 -10.45
N ASP A 122 -27.68 14.23 -11.39
CA ASP A 122 -29.14 14.24 -11.17
C ASP A 122 -29.56 13.26 -10.07
N GLN A 123 -28.98 12.06 -10.06
CA GLN A 123 -29.26 11.05 -9.04
C GLN A 123 -28.79 11.52 -7.64
N LEU A 124 -27.61 12.13 -7.57
CA LEU A 124 -27.08 12.75 -6.36
C LEU A 124 -27.98 13.89 -5.86
N ALA A 125 -28.40 14.79 -6.76
CA ALA A 125 -29.30 15.90 -6.44
C ALA A 125 -30.66 15.40 -5.92
N ARG A 126 -31.21 14.33 -6.51
CA ARG A 126 -32.43 13.64 -6.02
C ARG A 126 -32.25 12.93 -4.69
N GLY A 127 -31.02 12.76 -4.22
CA GLY A 127 -30.73 12.17 -2.91
C GLY A 127 -30.67 10.66 -2.91
N LYS A 128 -30.47 10.00 -4.06
CA LYS A 128 -30.35 8.53 -4.11
C LYS A 128 -29.42 8.07 -5.21
N LEU A 129 -28.38 7.32 -4.82
CA LEU A 129 -27.48 6.61 -5.71
C LEU A 129 -27.55 5.11 -5.42
N GLU A 130 -27.70 4.29 -6.48
CA GLU A 130 -27.57 2.84 -6.39
C GLU A 130 -26.36 2.44 -7.22
N VAL A 131 -25.35 1.87 -6.56
CA VAL A 131 -24.05 1.56 -7.15
C VAL A 131 -23.69 0.11 -6.92
N GLU A 132 -22.92 -0.46 -7.82
CA GLU A 132 -22.21 -1.71 -7.58
C GLU A 132 -20.71 -1.44 -7.51
N PHE A 133 -20.09 -1.89 -6.42
CA PHE A 133 -18.65 -1.75 -6.17
C PHE A 133 -17.87 -2.97 -6.65
N PHE A 134 -16.71 -2.70 -7.24
CA PHE A 134 -15.72 -3.68 -7.68
C PHE A 134 -14.39 -3.38 -6.99
N GLY A 135 -14.36 -3.51 -5.66
CA GLY A 135 -13.19 -3.32 -4.82
C GLY A 135 -12.55 -4.60 -4.34
N TYR A 136 -11.48 -4.43 -3.55
CA TYR A 136 -10.84 -5.54 -2.86
C TYR A 136 -11.70 -6.00 -1.68
N LYS A 137 -12.23 -5.05 -0.89
CA LYS A 137 -13.02 -5.33 0.31
C LYS A 137 -14.53 -5.15 0.08
N LEU A 138 -14.92 -4.04 -0.53
CA LEU A 138 -16.31 -3.75 -0.86
C LEU A 138 -16.65 -4.26 -2.25
N ARG A 139 -17.66 -5.11 -2.30
CA ARG A 139 -18.19 -5.70 -3.54
C ARG A 139 -19.72 -5.69 -3.55
N GLY A 140 -20.28 -5.86 -4.74
CA GLY A 140 -21.72 -5.99 -4.94
C GLY A 140 -22.46 -4.65 -4.85
N ALA A 141 -23.77 -4.73 -4.74
CA ALA A 141 -24.71 -3.61 -4.81
C ALA A 141 -24.92 -2.92 -3.46
N TRP A 142 -25.01 -1.58 -3.52
CA TRP A 142 -25.17 -0.66 -2.39
C TRP A 142 -26.14 0.47 -2.74
N THR A 143 -26.66 1.13 -1.71
CA THR A 143 -27.46 2.36 -1.84
C THR A 143 -26.92 3.43 -0.93
N LEU A 144 -26.72 4.62 -1.49
CA LEU A 144 -26.58 5.89 -0.77
C LEU A 144 -27.93 6.61 -0.87
N ALA A 145 -28.58 6.88 0.26
CA ALA A 145 -29.87 7.58 0.30
C ALA A 145 -29.86 8.73 1.31
N ARG A 146 -30.17 9.95 0.85
CA ARG A 146 -30.28 11.14 1.70
C ARG A 146 -31.49 11.02 2.62
N MET A 147 -31.33 11.39 3.88
CA MET A 147 -32.40 11.40 4.86
C MET A 147 -33.34 12.58 4.59
N SER A 148 -34.65 12.34 4.68
CA SER A 148 -35.65 13.39 4.50
C SER A 148 -35.44 14.52 5.51
N GLY A 149 -35.51 15.77 5.04
CA GLY A 149 -35.33 16.97 5.87
C GLY A 149 -33.90 17.25 6.34
N LYS A 150 -32.90 16.51 5.83
CA LYS A 150 -31.49 16.70 6.19
C LYS A 150 -30.58 16.69 4.98
N ASP A 151 -29.97 17.82 4.65
CA ASP A 151 -29.19 17.98 3.42
C ASP A 151 -27.87 17.19 3.42
N LYS A 152 -27.26 17.01 4.59
CA LYS A 152 -25.95 16.34 4.75
C LYS A 152 -26.04 14.90 5.23
N ASP A 153 -27.14 14.46 5.83
CA ASP A 153 -27.21 13.12 6.41
C ASP A 153 -27.72 12.12 5.37
N TRP A 154 -26.90 11.13 5.05
CA TRP A 154 -27.23 10.01 4.17
C TRP A 154 -27.13 8.68 4.92
N LEU A 155 -27.70 7.64 4.32
CA LEU A 155 -27.53 6.26 4.73
C LEU A 155 -26.79 5.50 3.64
N LEU A 156 -25.73 4.79 4.04
CA LEU A 156 -25.07 3.77 3.25
C LEU A 156 -25.65 2.40 3.64
N LEU A 157 -26.21 1.71 2.64
CA LEU A 157 -26.97 0.48 2.81
C LEU A 157 -26.43 -0.60 1.87
N LYS A 158 -26.08 -1.77 2.40
CA LYS A 158 -25.75 -2.94 1.58
C LYS A 158 -27.02 -3.60 1.04
N LYS A 159 -27.06 -3.94 -0.24
CA LYS A 159 -28.14 -4.78 -0.81
C LYS A 159 -27.90 -6.26 -0.50
N ALA A 160 -28.96 -7.03 -0.36
CA ALA A 160 -28.87 -8.49 -0.28
C ALA A 160 -28.48 -9.07 -1.64
N ASP A 161 -27.21 -9.45 -1.78
CA ASP A 161 -26.63 -10.09 -2.96
C ASP A 161 -25.56 -11.10 -2.54
N ALA A 162 -24.85 -11.69 -3.51
CA ALA A 162 -23.83 -12.71 -3.27
C ALA A 162 -22.62 -12.24 -2.43
N PHE A 163 -22.44 -10.93 -2.23
CA PHE A 163 -21.36 -10.34 -1.42
C PHE A 163 -21.86 -9.81 -0.06
N ALA A 164 -23.14 -9.99 0.27
CA ALA A 164 -23.65 -9.74 1.60
C ALA A 164 -23.25 -10.86 2.57
N GLY A 165 -23.06 -10.52 3.86
CA GLY A 165 -22.75 -11.50 4.89
C GLY A 165 -22.58 -10.86 6.26
N ASP A 166 -22.17 -11.66 7.25
CA ASP A 166 -22.11 -11.22 8.66
C ASP A 166 -20.71 -10.78 9.13
N THR A 167 -19.70 -10.85 8.26
CA THR A 167 -18.33 -10.45 8.57
C THR A 167 -18.22 -8.94 8.74
N GLU A 168 -17.65 -8.47 9.85
CA GLU A 168 -17.28 -7.06 10.03
C GLU A 168 -15.94 -6.79 9.33
N LEU A 169 -15.99 -6.31 8.09
CA LEU A 169 -14.81 -6.12 7.25
C LEU A 169 -13.84 -5.09 7.83
N THR A 170 -14.35 -4.09 8.54
CA THR A 170 -13.54 -3.02 9.13
C THR A 170 -12.59 -3.53 10.23
N GLU A 171 -12.96 -4.62 10.88
CA GLU A 171 -12.16 -5.34 11.88
C GLU A 171 -11.33 -6.45 11.26
N ARG A 172 -11.89 -7.21 10.29
CA ARG A 172 -11.19 -8.33 9.65
C ARG A 172 -10.04 -7.90 8.73
N PHE A 173 -10.19 -6.77 8.06
CA PHE A 173 -9.20 -6.23 7.12
C PHE A 173 -8.95 -4.75 7.43
N PRO A 174 -8.30 -4.42 8.55
CA PRO A 174 -8.10 -3.04 9.00
C PRO A 174 -7.05 -2.26 8.18
N GLU A 175 -6.26 -2.95 7.36
CA GLU A 175 -5.09 -2.42 6.66
C GLU A 175 -5.43 -1.65 5.37
N SER A 176 -4.48 -0.88 4.87
CA SER A 176 -4.56 -0.25 3.55
C SER A 176 -4.51 -1.27 2.40
N VAL A 177 -5.24 -1.02 1.31
CA VAL A 177 -5.06 -1.77 0.04
C VAL A 177 -3.87 -1.27 -0.79
N LEU A 178 -3.26 -0.14 -0.41
CA LEU A 178 -2.07 0.43 -1.06
C LEU A 178 -0.79 0.06 -0.31
N SER A 179 -0.66 0.51 0.94
CA SER A 179 0.55 0.30 1.75
C SER A 179 0.56 -1.02 2.51
N GLY A 180 -0.62 -1.60 2.80
CA GLY A 180 -0.74 -2.73 3.73
C GLY A 180 -0.60 -2.37 5.21
N LEU A 181 -0.46 -1.08 5.54
CA LEU A 181 -0.40 -0.58 6.91
C LEU A 181 -1.79 -0.41 7.49
N THR A 182 -1.95 -0.68 8.78
CA THR A 182 -3.07 -0.15 9.56
C THR A 182 -2.91 1.36 9.79
N VAL A 183 -4.02 2.02 10.13
CA VAL A 183 -4.01 3.47 10.40
C VAL A 183 -3.15 3.83 11.62
N ASP A 184 -3.03 2.92 12.59
CA ASP A 184 -2.21 3.10 13.78
C ASP A 184 -0.73 2.92 13.45
N GLU A 185 -0.36 1.90 12.67
CA GLU A 185 1.03 1.73 12.21
C GLU A 185 1.50 2.92 11.35
N LEU A 186 0.61 3.47 10.51
CA LEU A 186 0.91 4.69 9.76
C LEU A 186 1.13 5.89 10.70
N ARG A 187 0.31 6.03 11.74
CA ARG A 187 0.46 7.09 12.76
C ARG A 187 1.78 6.97 13.51
N GLU A 188 2.24 5.75 13.78
CA GLU A 188 3.51 5.47 14.48
C GLU A 188 4.75 5.70 13.61
N GLY A 189 4.59 5.82 12.28
CA GLY A 189 5.68 5.98 11.31
C GLY A 189 6.76 7.00 11.72
N PRO A 190 6.41 8.23 12.15
CA PRO A 190 7.39 9.21 12.61
C PRO A 190 8.26 8.72 13.78
N GLN A 191 7.69 8.01 14.75
CA GLN A 191 8.45 7.47 15.87
C GLN A 191 9.38 6.33 15.43
N ARG A 192 8.92 5.46 14.51
CA ARG A 192 9.75 4.41 13.92
C ARG A 192 10.95 5.00 13.17
N LEU A 193 10.75 6.11 12.45
CA LEU A 193 11.83 6.83 11.78
C LEU A 193 12.83 7.46 12.75
N THR A 194 12.36 8.07 13.84
CA THR A 194 13.27 8.59 14.87
C THR A 194 14.11 7.47 15.47
N THR A 195 13.49 6.33 15.75
CA THR A 195 14.18 5.13 16.27
C THR A 195 15.21 4.60 15.26
N LEU A 196 14.84 4.51 13.98
CA LEU A 196 15.73 4.11 12.91
C LEU A 196 16.95 5.02 12.83
N ARG A 197 16.74 6.35 12.82
CA ARG A 197 17.83 7.34 12.74
C ARG A 197 18.79 7.24 13.92
N ALA A 198 18.26 7.16 15.14
CA ALA A 198 19.06 6.97 16.34
C ALA A 198 19.91 5.70 16.28
N ARG A 199 19.33 4.58 15.80
CA ARG A 199 20.06 3.33 15.61
C ARG A 199 21.16 3.45 14.54
N LEU A 200 20.88 4.12 13.42
CA LEU A 200 21.89 4.36 12.37
C LEU A 200 23.05 5.22 12.87
N ASP A 201 22.79 6.16 13.79
CA ASP A 201 23.82 6.96 14.45
C ASP A 201 24.65 6.13 15.43
N GLU A 202 24.01 5.33 16.29
CA GLU A 202 24.67 4.42 17.23
C GLU A 202 25.58 3.41 16.53
N LEU A 203 25.12 2.87 15.40
CA LEU A 203 25.88 1.92 14.57
C LEU A 203 27.02 2.58 13.77
N GLY A 204 27.15 3.91 13.80
CA GLY A 204 28.19 4.64 13.08
C GLY A 204 28.11 4.49 11.55
N ALA A 205 26.91 4.27 11.00
CA ALA A 205 26.76 4.03 9.57
C ALA A 205 27.16 5.27 8.75
N PRO A 206 28.15 5.18 7.84
CA PRO A 206 28.67 6.32 7.11
C PRO A 206 27.67 6.80 6.07
N ARG A 207 27.69 8.10 5.77
CA ARG A 207 26.90 8.67 4.67
C ARG A 207 27.35 8.08 3.34
N TRP A 208 26.39 7.76 2.48
CA TRP A 208 26.64 7.22 1.16
C TRP A 208 25.64 7.79 0.16
N ASN A 209 26.16 8.56 -0.78
CA ASN A 209 25.37 9.11 -1.88
C ASN A 209 25.46 8.15 -3.07
N VAL A 210 24.49 7.26 -3.19
CA VAL A 210 24.45 6.26 -4.25
C VAL A 210 23.49 6.72 -5.30
N ALA A 211 24.03 7.02 -6.48
CA ALA A 211 23.18 7.15 -7.66
C ALA A 211 22.48 5.80 -7.92
N PRO A 212 21.17 5.79 -8.21
CA PRO A 212 20.49 4.60 -8.67
C PRO A 212 21.20 4.03 -9.90
N ARG A 213 21.68 2.79 -9.79
CA ARG A 213 22.32 2.06 -10.88
C ARG A 213 22.33 0.57 -10.58
N ALA A 214 22.52 -0.23 -11.62
CA ALA A 214 22.83 -1.64 -11.47
C ALA A 214 24.05 -1.82 -10.54
N GLN A 215 23.90 -2.69 -9.53
CA GLN A 215 24.95 -3.03 -8.58
C GLN A 215 24.97 -4.54 -8.38
N PRO A 216 26.15 -5.13 -8.11
CA PRO A 216 26.23 -6.56 -7.85
C PRO A 216 25.46 -6.91 -6.57
N LEU A 217 24.70 -7.99 -6.67
CA LEU A 217 23.95 -8.57 -5.57
C LEU A 217 24.81 -9.58 -4.82
N MET A 218 24.61 -9.70 -3.50
CA MET A 218 25.19 -10.80 -2.74
C MET A 218 24.48 -12.11 -3.13
N LEU A 219 25.25 -13.16 -3.41
CA LEU A 219 24.73 -14.47 -3.83
C LEU A 219 24.82 -15.50 -2.71
N ALA A 220 23.91 -16.47 -2.74
CA ALA A 220 23.93 -17.62 -1.86
C ALA A 220 24.71 -18.79 -2.50
N THR A 221 25.33 -19.61 -1.65
CA THR A 221 25.93 -20.89 -2.05
C THR A 221 24.92 -22.01 -1.84
N LEU A 222 24.76 -22.88 -2.83
CA LEU A 222 23.90 -24.06 -2.72
C LEU A 222 24.51 -25.07 -1.74
N VAL A 223 23.68 -25.61 -0.85
CA VAL A 223 24.05 -26.67 0.09
C VAL A 223 23.06 -27.83 -0.03
N GLU A 224 23.51 -29.05 0.26
CA GLU A 224 22.70 -30.26 0.05
C GLU A 224 21.62 -30.49 1.12
N ARG A 225 21.84 -30.04 2.35
CA ARG A 225 20.94 -30.32 3.49
C ARG A 225 20.70 -29.07 4.33
N PRO A 226 19.48 -28.90 4.91
CA PRO A 226 19.23 -27.87 5.91
C PRO A 226 20.06 -28.15 7.18
N PHE A 227 20.22 -27.13 8.01
CA PHE A 227 20.90 -27.26 9.30
C PHE A 227 20.34 -26.26 10.30
N SER A 228 20.38 -26.59 11.59
CA SER A 228 20.16 -25.66 12.69
C SER A 228 21.49 -25.25 13.31
N ARG A 229 21.72 -23.94 13.53
CA ARG A 229 23.01 -23.45 14.05
C ARG A 229 22.90 -22.08 14.70
N LYS A 230 23.49 -21.93 15.89
CA LYS A 230 23.64 -20.64 16.58
C LYS A 230 24.32 -19.60 15.69
N GLY A 231 23.85 -18.35 15.72
CA GLY A 231 24.42 -17.27 14.92
C GLY A 231 24.01 -17.27 13.44
N TRP A 232 23.02 -18.08 13.06
CA TRP A 232 22.42 -18.09 11.73
C TRP A 232 20.94 -17.71 11.79
N LEU A 233 20.49 -17.03 10.75
CA LEU A 233 19.08 -16.81 10.47
C LEU A 233 18.68 -17.54 9.19
N PHE A 234 17.40 -17.89 9.10
CA PHE A 234 16.83 -18.65 8.00
C PHE A 234 15.59 -17.92 7.47
N GLU A 235 15.53 -17.72 6.16
CA GLU A 235 14.44 -17.03 5.46
C GLU A 235 13.82 -17.95 4.41
N VAL A 236 12.56 -17.70 4.04
CA VAL A 236 11.95 -18.38 2.89
C VAL A 236 12.73 -18.01 1.62
N LYS A 237 13.09 -19.01 0.81
CA LYS A 237 13.56 -18.79 -0.55
C LYS A 237 12.35 -18.46 -1.41
N TYR A 238 12.24 -17.19 -1.80
CA TYR A 238 11.21 -16.76 -2.72
C TYR A 238 11.60 -17.11 -4.16
N ASP A 239 10.64 -17.63 -4.93
CA ASP A 239 10.79 -17.86 -6.36
C ASP A 239 10.16 -16.69 -7.13
N GLY A 240 10.99 -15.82 -7.69
CA GLY A 240 10.56 -14.53 -8.21
C GLY A 240 11.59 -13.80 -9.05
N ILE A 241 11.48 -12.47 -9.10
CA ILE A 241 12.47 -11.61 -9.75
C ILE A 241 13.25 -10.84 -8.69
N ARG A 242 14.54 -11.15 -8.60
CA ARG A 242 15.46 -10.44 -7.71
C ARG A 242 15.69 -9.01 -8.16
N ILE A 243 15.50 -8.06 -7.24
CA ILE A 243 15.65 -6.62 -7.49
C ILE A 243 16.37 -5.89 -6.35
N LEU A 244 17.17 -4.90 -6.74
CA LEU A 244 17.51 -3.77 -5.90
C LEU A 244 16.52 -2.63 -6.16
N ALA A 245 15.89 -2.15 -5.10
CA ALA A 245 15.00 -1.00 -5.11
C ALA A 245 15.73 0.22 -4.56
N PHE A 246 15.88 1.23 -5.40
CA PHE A 246 16.46 2.52 -5.07
C PHE A 246 15.36 3.54 -4.87
N ARG A 247 15.51 4.38 -3.85
CA ARG A 247 14.75 5.62 -3.74
C ARG A 247 15.69 6.77 -3.38
N ASP A 248 15.51 7.88 -4.10
CA ASP A 248 16.10 9.18 -3.77
C ASP A 248 15.04 10.28 -4.01
N GLY A 249 14.54 10.85 -2.91
CA GLY A 249 13.40 11.75 -2.93
C GLY A 249 12.14 11.08 -3.48
N GLN A 250 11.64 11.61 -4.60
CA GLN A 250 10.46 11.10 -5.31
C GLN A 250 10.80 10.05 -6.38
N THR A 251 12.07 9.93 -6.75
CA THR A 251 12.53 8.99 -7.76
C THR A 251 12.68 7.62 -7.14
N VAL A 252 12.07 6.62 -7.78
CA VAL A 252 12.19 5.22 -7.38
C VAL A 252 12.56 4.42 -8.62
N GLU A 253 13.60 3.58 -8.50
CA GLU A 253 14.09 2.75 -9.59
C GLU A 253 14.34 1.32 -9.13
N LEU A 254 14.00 0.35 -9.98
CA LEU A 254 14.15 -1.07 -9.71
C LEU A 254 15.13 -1.67 -10.71
N TYR A 255 16.20 -2.30 -10.23
CA TYR A 255 17.19 -2.98 -11.07
C TYR A 255 17.29 -4.45 -10.69
N GLY A 256 17.23 -5.34 -11.68
CA GLY A 256 17.41 -6.77 -11.46
C GLY A 256 18.88 -7.20 -11.43
N ARG A 257 19.09 -8.50 -11.25
CA ARG A 257 20.43 -9.13 -11.11
C ARG A 257 21.41 -8.81 -12.23
N SER A 258 20.95 -8.76 -13.48
CA SER A 258 21.78 -8.45 -14.66
C SER A 258 21.91 -6.95 -14.93
N GLY A 259 21.33 -6.09 -14.07
CA GLY A 259 21.24 -4.65 -14.27
C GLY A 259 20.05 -4.19 -15.12
N GLN A 260 19.18 -5.11 -15.57
CA GLN A 260 17.95 -4.75 -16.27
C GLN A 260 17.04 -3.89 -15.40
N ALA A 261 16.50 -2.79 -15.95
CA ALA A 261 15.51 -1.96 -15.27
C ALA A 261 14.11 -2.59 -15.29
N PHE A 262 13.45 -2.59 -14.13
CA PHE A 262 12.10 -3.12 -13.90
C PHE A 262 11.08 -2.05 -13.48
N THR A 263 11.52 -0.80 -13.29
CA THR A 263 10.73 0.31 -12.73
C THR A 263 9.35 0.46 -13.36
N THR A 264 9.26 0.46 -14.70
CA THR A 264 7.98 0.67 -15.41
C THR A 264 7.07 -0.55 -15.40
N ARG A 265 7.60 -1.76 -15.15
CA ARG A 265 6.83 -3.02 -15.18
C ARG A 265 6.03 -3.27 -13.90
N TYR A 266 6.42 -2.62 -12.80
CA TYR A 266 5.84 -2.82 -11.48
C TYR A 266 5.47 -1.49 -10.80
N PRO A 267 4.55 -0.71 -11.40
CA PRO A 267 4.18 0.61 -10.88
C PRO A 267 3.57 0.56 -9.46
N GLU A 268 2.91 -0.55 -9.08
CA GLU A 268 2.42 -0.79 -7.73
C GLU A 268 3.54 -0.86 -6.69
N ILE A 269 4.66 -1.53 -7.00
CA ILE A 269 5.84 -1.62 -6.13
C ILE A 269 6.50 -0.25 -6.03
N VAL A 270 6.67 0.43 -7.16
CA VAL A 270 7.24 1.79 -7.23
C VAL A 270 6.44 2.77 -6.37
N ARG A 271 5.11 2.75 -6.49
CA ARG A 271 4.22 3.60 -5.69
C ARG A 271 4.34 3.29 -4.20
N ALA A 272 4.32 2.01 -3.84
CA ALA A 272 4.43 1.61 -2.43
C ALA A 272 5.79 2.00 -1.82
N LEU A 273 6.90 1.83 -2.56
CA LEU A 273 8.22 2.28 -2.12
C LEU A 273 8.30 3.80 -1.98
N ARG A 274 7.68 4.56 -2.90
CA ARG A 274 7.59 6.04 -2.82
C ARG A 274 6.72 6.51 -1.64
N ALA A 275 5.76 5.70 -1.21
CA ALA A 275 4.91 6.02 -0.07
C ALA A 275 5.59 5.78 1.29
N LEU A 276 6.74 5.08 1.32
CA LEU A 276 7.49 4.90 2.58
C LEU A 276 7.88 6.25 3.18
N PRO A 277 7.95 6.36 4.52
CA PRO A 277 8.21 7.63 5.19
C PRO A 277 9.68 8.08 5.04
N LEU A 278 10.57 7.18 4.62
CA LEU A 278 11.96 7.46 4.30
C LEU A 278 12.13 7.71 2.80
N ASP A 279 12.79 8.80 2.43
CA ASP A 279 12.93 9.22 1.03
C ASP A 279 14.26 8.82 0.37
N ARG A 280 15.20 8.24 1.13
CA ARG A 280 16.49 7.75 0.61
C ARG A 280 16.83 6.37 1.14
N PHE A 281 16.85 5.38 0.26
CA PHE A 281 17.22 4.00 0.61
C PHE A 281 17.62 3.15 -0.59
N VAL A 282 18.29 2.03 -0.31
CA VAL A 282 18.55 0.94 -1.25
C VAL A 282 18.19 -0.37 -0.55
N LEU A 283 17.17 -1.07 -1.07
CA LEU A 283 16.65 -2.31 -0.50
C LEU A 283 16.90 -3.48 -1.44
N ASP A 284 17.20 -4.64 -0.88
CA ASP A 284 17.44 -5.86 -1.64
C ASP A 284 16.29 -6.85 -1.39
N GLY A 285 15.60 -7.24 -2.46
CA GLY A 285 14.31 -7.93 -2.37
C GLY A 285 13.90 -8.71 -3.61
N GLU A 286 12.79 -9.43 -3.48
CA GLU A 286 12.22 -10.29 -4.51
C GLU A 286 10.82 -9.81 -4.89
N ILE A 287 10.53 -9.69 -6.17
CA ILE A 287 9.16 -9.51 -6.64
C ILE A 287 8.53 -10.89 -6.83
N VAL A 288 7.41 -11.11 -6.16
CA VAL A 288 6.68 -12.39 -6.14
C VAL A 288 5.22 -12.19 -6.50
N ALA A 289 4.59 -13.20 -7.10
CA ALA A 289 3.14 -13.30 -7.21
C ALA A 289 2.66 -14.40 -6.26
N PHE A 290 1.57 -14.17 -5.53
CA PHE A 290 0.98 -15.18 -4.66
C PHE A 290 -0.20 -15.88 -5.34
N ASP A 291 -0.42 -17.15 -5.01
CA ASP A 291 -1.64 -17.89 -5.34
C ASP A 291 -2.79 -17.54 -4.37
N GLU A 292 -3.96 -18.14 -4.59
CA GLU A 292 -5.15 -17.90 -3.77
C GLU A 292 -5.00 -18.38 -2.32
N SER A 293 -4.05 -19.27 -2.06
CA SER A 293 -3.68 -19.74 -0.71
C SER A 293 -2.57 -18.88 -0.08
N GLY A 294 -2.09 -17.84 -0.77
CA GLY A 294 -1.04 -16.96 -0.29
C GLY A 294 0.38 -17.50 -0.45
N ARG A 295 0.60 -18.52 -1.30
CA ARG A 295 1.93 -19.08 -1.58
C ARG A 295 2.58 -18.44 -2.80
N PRO A 296 3.88 -18.14 -2.79
CA PRO A 296 4.61 -17.66 -3.97
C PRO A 296 4.43 -18.63 -5.14
N SER A 297 4.16 -18.09 -6.33
CA SER A 297 3.96 -18.84 -7.56
C SER A 297 4.66 -18.14 -8.72
N PHE A 298 5.81 -18.69 -9.12
CA PHE A 298 6.54 -18.19 -10.26
C PHE A 298 5.75 -18.32 -11.57
N GLN A 299 4.98 -19.41 -11.72
CA GLN A 299 4.08 -19.60 -12.86
C GLN A 299 3.08 -18.45 -13.02
N ARG A 300 2.50 -17.95 -11.93
CA ARG A 300 1.63 -16.76 -11.97
C ARG A 300 2.43 -15.51 -12.35
N LEU A 301 3.63 -15.35 -11.78
CA LEU A 301 4.50 -14.20 -12.06
C LEU A 301 4.91 -14.12 -13.53
N GLN A 302 5.04 -15.25 -14.25
CA GLN A 302 5.40 -15.26 -15.68
C GLN A 302 4.52 -14.36 -16.55
N ALA A 303 3.23 -14.24 -16.23
CA ALA A 303 2.30 -13.35 -16.94
C ALA A 303 2.67 -11.85 -16.85
N ARG A 304 3.55 -11.47 -15.90
CA ARG A 304 4.02 -10.10 -15.66
C ARG A 304 5.40 -9.82 -16.25
N MET A 305 6.26 -10.83 -16.34
CA MET A 305 7.72 -10.63 -16.46
C MET A 305 8.13 -9.84 -17.72
N HIS A 306 7.43 -10.04 -18.83
CA HIS A 306 7.79 -9.50 -20.14
C HIS A 306 6.88 -8.34 -20.61
N LEU A 307 5.95 -7.88 -19.77
CA LEU A 307 5.05 -6.79 -20.13
C LEU A 307 5.79 -5.46 -20.18
N THR A 308 5.62 -4.72 -21.27
CA THR A 308 6.26 -3.40 -21.50
C THR A 308 5.25 -2.30 -21.81
N ARG A 309 4.07 -2.66 -22.30
CA ARG A 309 3.00 -1.70 -22.65
C ARG A 309 2.20 -1.29 -21.40
N PRO A 310 2.02 0.02 -21.13
CA PRO A 310 1.31 0.49 -19.93
C PRO A 310 -0.10 -0.09 -19.75
N ALA A 311 -0.88 -0.19 -20.83
CA ALA A 311 -2.25 -0.73 -20.77
C ALA A 311 -2.31 -2.22 -20.41
N ASP A 312 -1.33 -3.01 -20.87
CA ASP A 312 -1.26 -4.45 -20.56
C ASP A 312 -0.78 -4.67 -19.14
N ILE A 313 0.19 -3.85 -18.69
CA ILE A 313 0.63 -3.81 -17.29
C ILE A 313 -0.56 -3.51 -16.39
N GLU A 314 -1.32 -2.45 -16.67
CA GLU A 314 -2.48 -2.07 -15.85
C GLU A 314 -3.52 -3.19 -15.76
N ARG A 315 -3.85 -3.82 -16.89
CA ARG A 315 -4.77 -4.95 -16.92
C ARG A 315 -4.25 -6.13 -16.10
N ALA A 316 -2.96 -6.45 -16.24
CA ALA A 316 -2.34 -7.55 -15.52
C ALA A 316 -2.23 -7.27 -14.01
N ARG A 317 -2.28 -6.01 -13.54
CA ARG A 317 -2.24 -5.69 -12.10
C ARG A 317 -3.49 -6.19 -11.40
N ALA A 318 -4.62 -6.11 -12.08
CA ALA A 318 -5.91 -6.54 -11.55
C ALA A 318 -6.02 -8.07 -11.47
N THR A 319 -5.38 -8.81 -12.39
CA THR A 319 -5.50 -10.27 -12.47
C THR A 319 -4.34 -11.01 -11.79
N VAL A 320 -3.15 -10.44 -11.82
CA VAL A 320 -1.92 -11.01 -11.24
C VAL A 320 -1.28 -9.96 -10.34
N PRO A 321 -1.79 -9.79 -9.10
CA PRO A 321 -1.17 -8.92 -8.12
C PRO A 321 0.21 -9.46 -7.74
N VAL A 322 1.17 -8.56 -7.59
CA VAL A 322 2.53 -8.88 -7.15
C VAL A 322 2.86 -8.15 -5.86
N SER A 323 3.88 -8.63 -5.15
CA SER A 323 4.43 -7.98 -3.96
C SER A 323 5.96 -7.98 -4.00
N GLY A 324 6.58 -6.96 -3.41
CA GLY A 324 8.01 -6.88 -3.18
C GLY A 324 8.33 -7.33 -1.76
N VAL A 325 9.01 -8.47 -1.62
CA VAL A 325 9.50 -8.97 -0.33
C VAL A 325 10.97 -8.61 -0.18
N PHE A 326 11.26 -7.64 0.69
CA PHE A 326 12.60 -7.12 0.89
C PHE A 326 13.21 -7.70 2.15
N PHE A 327 14.41 -8.25 2.04
CA PHE A 327 15.02 -9.00 3.12
C PHE A 327 16.40 -8.52 3.54
N ASP A 328 16.96 -7.51 2.85
CA ASP A 328 18.16 -6.81 3.29
C ASP A 328 18.09 -5.31 2.98
N ALA A 329 18.82 -4.51 3.75
CA ALA A 329 18.96 -3.07 3.59
C ALA A 329 20.42 -2.73 3.25
N VAL A 330 20.65 -2.31 2.02
CA VAL A 330 21.98 -1.90 1.55
C VAL A 330 22.27 -0.47 1.99
N ALA A 331 21.27 0.41 1.95
CA ALA A 331 21.34 1.78 2.45
C ALA A 331 20.01 2.27 3.02
N LEU A 332 20.05 3.09 4.06
CA LEU A 332 18.89 3.74 4.70
C LEU A 332 19.24 5.17 5.12
N ASP A 333 18.35 6.14 4.89
CA ASP A 333 18.52 7.56 5.25
C ASP A 333 19.81 8.17 4.67
N GLY A 334 20.21 7.68 3.49
CA GLY A 334 21.46 8.05 2.82
C GLY A 334 22.72 7.56 3.54
N ARG A 335 22.65 6.47 4.31
CA ARG A 335 23.80 5.83 4.97
C ARG A 335 24.03 4.43 4.42
N ASP A 336 25.29 4.02 4.30
CA ASP A 336 25.70 2.68 3.84
C ASP A 336 25.68 1.67 4.98
N LEU A 337 24.86 0.65 4.84
CA LEU A 337 24.71 -0.39 5.85
C LEU A 337 25.55 -1.64 5.53
N ARG A 338 26.18 -1.75 4.35
CA ARG A 338 26.81 -2.99 3.88
C ARG A 338 27.89 -3.55 4.82
N HIS A 339 28.60 -2.67 5.51
CA HIS A 339 29.66 -3.03 6.44
C HIS A 339 29.15 -3.52 7.81
N LEU A 340 27.87 -3.27 8.12
CA LEU A 340 27.24 -3.68 9.38
C LEU A 340 26.87 -5.17 9.36
N PRO A 341 26.77 -5.83 10.53
CA PRO A 341 26.20 -7.17 10.66
C PRO A 341 24.80 -7.28 10.06
N LEU A 342 24.47 -8.42 9.43
CA LEU A 342 23.15 -8.69 8.86
C LEU A 342 22.01 -8.50 9.87
N GLY A 343 22.20 -8.93 11.12
CA GLY A 343 21.21 -8.74 12.18
C GLY A 343 20.83 -7.27 12.36
N GLU A 344 21.81 -6.37 12.33
CA GLU A 344 21.60 -4.92 12.43
C GLU A 344 20.89 -4.36 11.19
N ARG A 345 21.29 -4.80 9.99
CA ARG A 345 20.63 -4.38 8.75
C ARG A 345 19.16 -4.78 8.71
N LYS A 346 18.84 -6.01 9.16
CA LYS A 346 17.46 -6.51 9.23
C LYS A 346 16.65 -5.80 10.32
N ALA A 347 17.23 -5.50 11.47
CA ALA A 347 16.56 -4.72 12.52
C ALA A 347 16.19 -3.32 12.02
N CYS A 348 17.11 -2.64 11.31
CA CYS A 348 16.83 -1.36 10.66
C CYS A 348 15.76 -1.49 9.56
N LEU A 349 15.81 -2.54 8.74
CA LEU A 349 14.83 -2.80 7.68
C LEU A 349 13.42 -2.99 8.24
N ALA A 350 13.28 -3.72 9.35
CA ALA A 350 12.00 -3.99 10.01
C ALA A 350 11.34 -2.72 10.58
N LEU A 351 12.13 -1.69 10.92
CA LEU A 351 11.61 -0.39 11.32
C LEU A 351 11.04 0.42 10.15
N LEU A 352 11.49 0.15 8.92
CA LEU A 352 11.05 0.83 7.71
C LEU A 352 9.85 0.14 7.04
N LEU A 353 9.89 -1.18 6.91
CA LEU A 353 8.92 -1.92 6.10
C LEU A 353 7.79 -2.51 6.92
N PRO A 354 6.55 -2.52 6.38
CA PRO A 354 5.45 -3.20 7.03
C PRO A 354 5.64 -4.73 6.99
N PRO A 355 5.00 -5.47 7.90
CA PRO A 355 5.00 -6.93 7.86
C PRO A 355 4.19 -7.49 6.70
N ARG A 356 3.29 -6.70 6.09
CA ARG A 356 2.30 -7.11 5.07
C ARG A 356 2.08 -5.99 4.06
N GLY A 357 1.56 -6.33 2.89
CA GLY A 357 1.21 -5.35 1.85
C GLY A 357 1.91 -5.59 0.51
N VAL A 358 1.77 -4.61 -0.38
CA VAL A 358 2.39 -4.59 -1.72
C VAL A 358 3.92 -4.63 -1.61
N ILE A 359 4.49 -4.01 -0.58
CA ILE A 359 5.87 -4.21 -0.17
C ILE A 359 5.87 -4.70 1.27
N ARG A 360 6.83 -5.56 1.63
CA ARG A 360 6.90 -6.10 2.98
C ARG A 360 8.28 -6.55 3.37
N TYR A 361 8.51 -6.60 4.69
CA TYR A 361 9.68 -7.20 5.28
C TYR A 361 9.70 -8.73 5.08
N GLY A 362 10.82 -9.24 4.61
CA GLY A 362 11.14 -10.67 4.53
C GLY A 362 11.63 -11.15 5.89
N ASP A 363 10.73 -11.80 6.62
CA ASP A 363 10.97 -12.27 7.97
C ASP A 363 11.87 -13.52 8.02
N HIS A 364 12.35 -13.85 9.21
CA HIS A 364 13.33 -14.91 9.43
C HIS A 364 13.11 -15.64 10.75
N VAL A 365 13.63 -16.86 10.81
CA VAL A 365 13.75 -17.66 12.03
C VAL A 365 15.21 -17.70 12.46
N LEU A 366 15.47 -17.54 13.75
CA LEU A 366 16.80 -17.64 14.32
C LEU A 366 17.12 -19.09 14.68
N GLU A 367 18.29 -19.56 14.27
CA GLU A 367 18.96 -20.78 14.72
C GLU A 367 18.27 -22.12 14.38
N GLN A 368 16.97 -22.12 14.06
CA GLN A 368 16.14 -23.31 13.81
C GLN A 368 15.90 -23.55 12.32
N GLY A 369 16.96 -23.87 11.57
CA GLY A 369 16.86 -24.07 10.13
C GLY A 369 16.21 -25.38 9.70
N GLU A 370 16.42 -26.48 10.43
CA GLU A 370 15.82 -27.78 10.08
C GLU A 370 14.29 -27.79 10.29
N PRO A 371 13.74 -27.40 11.46
CA PRO A 371 12.29 -27.34 11.63
C PRO A 371 11.63 -26.35 10.68
N PHE A 372 12.32 -25.24 10.39
CA PHE A 372 11.82 -24.25 9.44
C PHE A 372 11.79 -24.79 8.00
N PHE A 373 12.80 -25.55 7.59
CA PHE A 373 12.81 -26.22 6.30
C PHE A 373 11.65 -27.21 6.16
N GLU A 374 11.40 -28.03 7.19
CA GLU A 374 10.27 -28.96 7.21
C GLU A 374 8.94 -28.22 7.00
N ALA A 375 8.70 -27.14 7.76
CA ALA A 375 7.50 -26.32 7.61
C ALA A 375 7.37 -25.69 6.21
N VAL A 376 8.48 -25.23 5.63
CA VAL A 376 8.53 -24.69 4.26
C VAL A 376 8.17 -25.77 3.23
N CYS A 377 8.65 -27.00 3.40
CA CYS A 377 8.30 -28.14 2.55
C CYS A 377 6.82 -28.54 2.68
N GLU A 378 6.26 -28.56 3.89
CA GLU A 378 4.83 -28.83 4.12
C GLU A 378 3.94 -27.81 3.41
N GLN A 379 4.36 -26.54 3.40
CA GLN A 379 3.70 -25.45 2.68
C GLN A 379 3.96 -25.47 1.17
N ARG A 380 4.76 -26.42 0.66
CA ARG A 380 5.19 -26.55 -0.75
C ARG A 380 5.87 -25.30 -1.28
N LEU A 381 6.66 -24.65 -0.43
CA LEU A 381 7.50 -23.52 -0.79
C LEU A 381 8.84 -24.03 -1.35
N GLU A 382 9.49 -23.18 -2.13
CA GLU A 382 10.71 -23.50 -2.88
C GLU A 382 11.90 -23.94 -2.02
N GLY A 383 12.01 -23.41 -0.78
CA GLY A 383 13.08 -23.77 0.14
C GLY A 383 13.40 -22.65 1.12
N ILE A 384 14.60 -22.69 1.69
CA ILE A 384 15.10 -21.68 2.62
C ILE A 384 16.47 -21.14 2.21
N VAL A 385 16.79 -19.94 2.68
CA VAL A 385 18.12 -19.33 2.59
C VAL A 385 18.66 -19.15 4.00
N ALA A 386 19.80 -19.77 4.29
CA ALA A 386 20.53 -19.58 5.55
C ALA A 386 21.53 -18.43 5.40
N LYS A 387 21.54 -17.50 6.36
CA LYS A 387 22.46 -16.36 6.37
C LYS A 387 23.10 -16.20 7.74
N LYS A 388 24.40 -15.90 7.77
CA LYS A 388 25.14 -15.70 9.02
C LYS A 388 24.82 -14.31 9.59
N ILE A 389 24.42 -14.23 10.86
CA ILE A 389 23.89 -12.99 11.48
C ILE A 389 24.95 -11.89 11.53
N ASP A 390 26.22 -12.26 11.71
CA ASP A 390 27.36 -11.35 11.77
C ASP A 390 27.94 -10.98 10.38
N SER A 391 27.39 -11.52 9.30
CA SER A 391 27.93 -11.30 7.95
C SER A 391 27.67 -9.89 7.43
N ARG A 392 28.66 -9.37 6.71
CA ARG A 392 28.55 -8.14 5.93
C ARG A 392 27.87 -8.41 4.60
N TYR A 393 27.30 -7.38 3.99
CA TYR A 393 26.79 -7.46 2.64
C TYR A 393 27.96 -7.28 1.65
N THR A 394 28.27 -8.31 0.88
CA THR A 394 29.32 -8.28 -0.15
C THR A 394 28.66 -8.39 -1.51
N GLY A 395 28.60 -7.28 -2.25
CA GLY A 395 28.17 -7.28 -3.64
C GLY A 395 29.36 -7.65 -4.54
N GLY A 396 29.27 -8.79 -5.23
CA GLY A 396 30.32 -9.31 -6.09
C GLY A 396 30.54 -10.78 -5.82
#